data_AF-A0A673GX75-F1
#
_entry.id   AF-A0A673GX75-F1
#
_cell.length_a   1.000
_cell.length_b   1.000
_cell.length_c   1.000
_cell.angle_alpha   90.00
_cell.angle_beta   90.00
_cell.angle_gamma   90.00
#
_symmetry.space_group_name_H-M   'P 1'
#
loop_
_entity.id
_entity.type
_entity.pdbx_description
1 polymer ?
#
loop_
_entity_poly.entity_id
_entity_poly.type
_entity_poly.pdbx_seq_one_letter_code
_entity_poly.pdbx_strand_id
1 'polypeptide(L)' 'MAILKTRTFHITCFLSSVCGRAPLRDRIVGGEDATAKAWPWQVSIHINGSRHNCGGTLITKDWVLSAAHCFQKYEA' A
#
# COMPACT_ATOMS: atom_id res chain seq x y z
N MET A 1 -8.40 3.87 -11.31
CA MET A 1 -8.20 3.08 -10.07
C MET A 1 -7.85 1.64 -10.44
N ALA A 2 -6.92 0.99 -9.74
CA ALA A 2 -6.53 -0.40 -9.97
C ALA A 2 -6.56 -1.21 -8.66
N ILE A 3 -7.09 -2.43 -8.72
CA ILE A 3 -7.15 -3.37 -7.60
C ILE A 3 -6.27 -4.57 -7.95
N LEU A 4 -5.22 -4.80 -7.14
CA LEU A 4 -4.22 -5.83 -7.37
C LEU A 4 -4.45 -6.97 -6.39
N LYS A 5 -4.48 -8.20 -6.90
CA LYS A 5 -4.49 -9.38 -6.04
C LYS A 5 -3.06 -9.68 -5.58
N THR A 6 -2.82 -9.62 -4.28
CA THR A 6 -1.52 -10.01 -3.73
C THR A 6 -1.39 -11.52 -3.78
N ARG A 7 -0.21 -12.00 -4.17
CA ARG A 7 0.16 -13.40 -3.97
C ARG A 7 0.65 -13.55 -2.54
N THR A 8 -0.26 -13.40 -1.57
CA THR A 8 0.07 -13.63 -0.17
C THR A 8 0.21 -15.14 0.02
N PHE A 9 1.44 -15.66 0.05
CA PHE A 9 1.70 -16.93 0.72
C PHE A 9 1.27 -16.74 2.18
N HIS A 10 0.32 -17.56 2.65
CA HIS A 10 -0.27 -17.52 4.00
C HIS A 10 0.67 -16.93 5.07
N ILE A 11 0.51 -15.63 5.37
CA ILE A 11 1.06 -15.04 6.60
C ILE A 11 0.05 -15.41 7.68
N THR A 12 0.34 -16.48 8.43
CA THR A 12 -0.51 -17.00 9.50
C THR A 12 -0.52 -16.14 10.77
N CYS A 13 -0.21 -14.85 10.71
CA CYS A 13 -0.15 -14.04 11.92
C CYS A 13 -0.74 -12.64 11.72
N PHE A 14 -1.85 -12.39 12.44
CA PHE A 14 -2.49 -11.10 12.69
C PHE A 14 -3.26 -10.43 11.54
N LEU A 15 -4.30 -11.09 11.00
CA LEU A 15 -5.46 -10.33 10.51
C LEU A 15 -6.29 -9.90 11.72
N SER A 16 -5.89 -8.78 12.32
CA SER A 16 -6.83 -7.95 13.07
C SER A 16 -8.06 -7.74 12.19
N SER A 17 -9.26 -8.08 12.68
CA SER A 17 -10.52 -7.84 11.96
C SER A 17 -10.83 -6.35 11.76
N VAL A 18 -10.02 -5.47 12.35
CA VAL A 18 -10.14 -4.01 12.29
C VAL A 18 -9.05 -3.43 11.40
N CYS A 19 -9.44 -2.55 10.47
CA CYS A 19 -8.56 -1.79 9.58
C CYS A 19 -8.42 -0.31 10.03
N GLY A 20 -7.51 0.45 9.40
CA GLY A 20 -7.49 1.92 9.49
C GLY A 20 -6.96 2.55 10.78
N ARG A 21 -6.33 1.78 11.69
CA ARG A 21 -5.69 2.33 12.90
C ARG A 21 -4.27 2.82 12.60
N ALA A 22 -4.08 4.13 12.65
CA ALA A 22 -2.78 4.78 12.58
C ALA A 22 -2.75 6.00 13.52
N PRO A 23 -1.56 6.53 13.86
CA PRO A 23 -1.45 7.80 14.58
C PRO A 23 -2.19 8.92 13.84
N LEU A 24 -3.02 9.68 14.55
CA LEU A 24 -3.70 10.85 14.00
C LEU A 24 -2.68 11.97 13.73
N ARG A 25 -2.67 12.48 12.50
CA ARG A 25 -1.95 13.69 12.11
C ARG A 25 -2.80 14.49 11.14
N ASP A 26 -3.10 15.72 11.51
CA ASP A 26 -4.04 16.56 10.77
C ASP A 26 -3.40 17.21 9.54
N ARG A 27 -2.06 17.35 9.52
CA ARG A 27 -1.33 17.98 8.42
C ARG A 27 0.10 17.46 8.31
N ILE A 28 0.57 17.23 7.07
CA ILE A 28 1.95 16.90 6.75
C ILE A 28 2.56 18.07 5.98
N VAL A 29 3.51 18.80 6.57
CA VAL A 29 4.31 19.84 5.92
C VAL A 29 5.78 19.52 6.17
N GLY A 30 6.59 19.40 5.13
CA GLY A 30 7.99 18.96 5.25
C GLY A 30 8.17 17.48 5.59
N GLY A 31 7.21 16.88 6.30
CA GLY A 31 7.18 15.47 6.63
C GLY A 31 8.31 15.05 7.57
N GLU A 32 8.25 13.80 7.99
CA GLU A 32 9.33 13.12 8.68
C GLU A 32 9.21 11.62 8.42
N ASP A 33 10.27 10.88 8.72
CA ASP A 33 10.26 9.44 8.57
C ASP A 33 9.24 8.80 9.52
N ALA A 34 8.40 7.93 8.96
CA ALA A 34 7.44 7.18 9.75
C ALA A 34 8.14 6.10 10.58
N THR A 35 7.70 5.90 11.82
CA THR A 35 8.10 4.72 12.58
C THR A 35 7.64 3.46 11.86
N ALA A 36 8.46 2.40 11.94
CA ALA A 36 8.15 1.14 11.28
C ALA A 36 6.76 0.65 11.69
N LYS A 37 5.94 0.29 10.68
CA LYS A 37 4.55 -0.19 10.84
C LYS A 37 3.52 0.85 11.34
N ALA A 38 3.85 2.15 11.41
CA ALA A 38 2.86 3.20 11.72
C ALA A 38 1.70 3.25 10.72
N TRP A 39 1.98 2.91 9.47
CA TRP A 39 1.02 2.85 8.36
C TRP A 39 1.03 1.44 7.76
N PRO A 40 0.44 0.44 8.44
CA PRO A 40 0.65 -0.97 8.12
C PRO A 40 0.06 -1.39 6.76
N TRP A 41 -0.82 -0.56 6.20
CA TRP A 41 -1.41 -0.76 4.87
C TRP A 41 -0.56 -0.19 3.72
N GLN A 42 0.54 0.51 4.00
CA GLN A 42 1.37 1.09 2.95
C GLN A 42 2.08 -0.01 2.15
N VAL A 43 1.87 -0.01 0.83
CA VAL A 43 2.45 -0.99 -0.10
C VAL A 43 3.42 -0.31 -1.06
N SER A 44 4.59 -0.93 -1.25
CA SER A 44 5.50 -0.62 -2.35
C SER A 44 5.21 -1.52 -3.54
N ILE A 45 4.85 -0.95 -4.68
CA ILE A 45 4.58 -1.69 -5.92
C ILE A 45 5.84 -1.71 -6.77
N HIS A 46 6.24 -2.91 -7.17
CA HIS A 46 7.41 -3.18 -8.02
C HIS A 46 6.93 -3.86 -9.30
N ILE A 47 7.15 -3.20 -10.43
CA ILE A 47 6.72 -3.62 -11.76
C ILE A 47 7.95 -4.22 -12.45
N ASN A 48 7.78 -5.42 -13.02
CA ASN A 48 8.82 -6.14 -13.76
C ASN A 48 10.15 -6.30 -12.98
N GLY A 49 10.08 -6.49 -11.66
CA GLY A 49 11.28 -6.67 -10.81
C GLY A 49 12.14 -5.41 -10.65
N SER A 50 11.64 -4.23 -11.05
CA SER A 50 12.32 -2.97 -10.82
C SER A 50 12.26 -2.53 -9.34
N ARG A 51 12.87 -1.37 -9.04
CA ARG A 51 12.75 -0.73 -7.72
C ARG A 51 11.29 -0.28 -7.48
N HIS A 52 11.06 0.43 -6.39
CA HIS A 52 9.76 1.07 -6.14
C HIS A 52 9.27 1.87 -7.35
N ASN A 53 8.06 1.58 -7.83
CA ASN A 53 7.42 2.33 -8.91
C ASN A 53 6.26 3.19 -8.40
N CYS A 54 5.42 2.62 -7.54
CA CYS A 54 4.19 3.25 -7.09
C CYS A 54 3.85 2.84 -5.65
N GLY A 55 2.99 3.65 -5.02
CA GLY A 55 2.36 3.31 -3.76
C GLY A 55 1.04 2.55 -3.94
N GLY A 56 0.62 1.84 -2.89
CA GLY A 56 -0.70 1.23 -2.79
C GLY A 56 -1.17 1.12 -1.34
N THR A 57 -2.45 0.82 -1.16
CA THR A 57 -3.08 0.60 0.15
C THR A 57 -3.62 -0.82 0.23
N LEU A 58 -3.17 -1.59 1.22
CA LEU A 58 -3.76 -2.89 1.55
C LEU A 58 -5.17 -2.68 2.11
N ILE A 59 -6.19 -3.08 1.34
CA ILE A 59 -7.61 -2.90 1.71
C ILE A 59 -8.22 -4.18 2.27
N THR A 60 -7.63 -5.35 1.97
CA THR A 60 -7.98 -6.65 2.55
C THR A 60 -6.74 -7.54 2.58
N LYS A 61 -6.86 -8.77 3.10
CA LYS A 61 -5.76 -9.75 3.13
C LYS A 61 -5.11 -10.06 1.77
N ASP A 62 -5.87 -9.93 0.68
CA ASP A 62 -5.43 -10.35 -0.66
C ASP A 62 -5.52 -9.24 -1.70
N TRP A 63 -5.92 -8.02 -1.30
CA TRP A 63 -6.22 -6.96 -2.27
C TRP A 63 -5.58 -5.64 -1.88
N VAL A 64 -4.90 -5.04 -2.85
CA VAL A 64 -4.26 -3.72 -2.77
C VAL A 64 -4.94 -2.76 -3.74
N LEU A 65 -5.30 -1.58 -3.24
CA LEU A 65 -5.78 -0.47 -4.02
C LEU A 65 -4.62 0.43 -4.46
N SER A 66 -4.59 0.85 -5.72
CA SER A 66 -3.61 1.79 -6.26
C SER A 66 -4.18 2.63 -7.42
N ALA A 67 -3.39 3.58 -7.92
CA ALA A 67 -3.74 4.37 -9.09
C ALA A 67 -3.68 3.52 -10.37
N ALA A 68 -4.58 3.76 -11.33
CA ALA A 68 -4.58 3.02 -12.59
C ALA A 68 -3.37 3.34 -13.47
N HIS A 69 -2.92 4.60 -13.47
CA HIS A 69 -1.76 5.05 -14.25
C HIS A 69 -0.45 4.35 -13.86
N CYS A 70 -0.39 3.71 -12.68
CA CYS A 70 0.76 2.87 -12.31
C CYS A 70 0.90 1.64 -13.20
N PHE A 71 -0.17 1.21 -13.89
CA PHE A 71 -0.21 -0.03 -14.68
C PHE A 71 -0.54 0.20 -16.15
N GLN A 72 -1.02 1.39 -16.50
CA GLN A 72 -1.28 1.78 -17.88
C GLN A 72 0.00 2.37 -18.47
N LYS A 73 0.45 1.85 -19.62
CA LYS A 73 1.62 2.40 -20.33
C LYS A 73 1.35 3.76 -21.00
N TYR A 74 0.10 4.21 -20.98
CA TYR A 74 -0.35 5.46 -21.59
C TYR A 74 -1.51 6.00 -20.76
N GLU A 75 -1.38 7.22 -20.22
CA GLU A 75 -2.16 8.39 -20.63
C GLU A 75 -1.42 9.66 -20.18
N ALA A 76 -1.41 10.64 -21.08
CA ALA A 76 -0.91 12.00 -20.86
C ALA A 76 -1.90 12.81 -20.00
#